data_AF-A0A7X8YSF8-F1
#
_entry.id   AF-A0A7X8YSF8-F1
#
_cell.length_a   1.000
_cell.length_b   1.000
_cell.length_c   1.000
_cell.angle_alpha   90.00
_cell.angle_beta   90.00
_cell.angle_gamma   90.00
#
_symmetry.space_group_name_H-M   'P 1'
#
loop_
_entity.id
_entity.type
_entity.pdbx_description
1 polymer ?
#
loop_
_entity_poly.entity_id
_entity_poly.type
_entity_poly.pdbx_seq_one_letter_code
_entity_poly.pdbx_strand_id
1 'polypeptide(L)'
;MDIVDVQTVWQCGMKTVSVSTDGGKTWKTLEGKAGGMGCIMAFADAKTGWLGFGDKFEMTADGGQTWKPLALPQGVAKVAAVSLRTPAEGYLLDDAGVLHVTTDGGKSWTARPLGLSAPKIQGFAGGPFINEIPQAAVRFTDAGHGVVVLGLEGKSGMMALRTADGGKTWKEEPLPARFGAPYVSRDGKFLAVNKWNEGVQLLRYE
;
A
#
# COMPACT_ATOMS: atom_id res chain seq x y z
N MET A 1 -5.79 4.12 4.08
CA MET A 1 -5.59 4.02 5.55
C MET A 1 -4.55 2.95 5.82
N ASP A 2 -3.90 2.97 6.96
CA ASP A 2 -3.07 1.87 7.44
C ASP A 2 -3.37 1.59 8.91
N ILE A 3 -3.45 0.30 9.27
CA ILE A 3 -3.72 -0.16 10.64
C ILE A 3 -2.38 -0.67 11.18
N VAL A 4 -1.83 0.05 12.15
CA VAL A 4 -0.53 -0.27 12.75
C VAL A 4 -0.70 -1.36 13.81
N ASP A 5 -1.70 -1.20 14.66
CA ASP A 5 -2.11 -2.17 15.68
C ASP A 5 -3.57 -1.89 16.07
N VAL A 6 -4.05 -2.57 17.12
CA VAL A 6 -5.44 -2.45 17.60
C VAL A 6 -5.79 -1.07 18.17
N GLN A 7 -4.81 -0.23 18.48
CA GLN A 7 -4.98 1.14 18.97
C GLN A 7 -4.66 2.16 17.88
N THR A 8 -3.63 1.91 17.08
CA THR A 8 -3.04 2.91 16.18
C THR A 8 -3.52 2.72 14.75
N VAL A 9 -4.26 3.70 14.24
CA VAL A 9 -4.76 3.71 12.86
C VAL A 9 -4.48 5.05 12.20
N TRP A 10 -3.94 5.01 10.99
CA TRP A 10 -3.67 6.19 10.18
C TRP A 10 -4.63 6.27 9.00
N GLN A 11 -5.14 7.47 8.74
CA GLN A 11 -5.95 7.75 7.56
C GLN A 11 -5.49 9.02 6.87
N CYS A 12 -5.73 9.06 5.57
CA CYS A 12 -5.45 10.22 4.73
C CYS A 12 -6.71 10.50 3.94
N GLY A 13 -7.29 11.66 4.23
CA GLY A 13 -8.40 12.21 3.49
C GLY A 13 -7.91 13.13 2.38
N MET A 14 -8.86 13.77 1.70
CA MET A 14 -8.56 14.68 0.58
C MET A 14 -7.71 15.89 0.97
N LYS A 15 -7.80 16.35 2.23
CA LYS A 15 -7.13 17.56 2.71
C LYS A 15 -6.33 17.36 3.99
N THR A 16 -6.45 16.20 4.63
CA THR A 16 -5.89 15.99 5.96
C THR A 16 -5.26 14.61 6.08
N VAL A 17 -4.26 14.51 6.94
CA VAL A 17 -3.81 13.24 7.51
C VAL A 17 -4.27 13.21 8.97
N SER A 18 -4.72 12.05 9.45
CA SER A 18 -5.19 11.90 10.83
C SER A 18 -4.78 10.56 11.40
N VAL A 19 -4.57 10.54 12.71
CA VAL A 19 -4.21 9.34 13.46
C VAL A 19 -5.21 9.13 14.59
N SER A 20 -5.60 7.89 14.81
CA SER A 20 -6.28 7.43 16.01
C SER A 20 -5.30 6.60 16.83
N THR A 21 -5.35 6.75 18.15
CA THR A 21 -4.57 5.95 19.11
C THR A 21 -5.46 5.20 20.10
N ASP A 22 -6.74 5.04 19.76
CA ASP A 22 -7.77 4.40 20.58
C ASP A 22 -8.65 3.41 19.77
N GLY A 23 -8.10 2.88 18.67
CA GLY A 23 -8.77 1.89 17.82
C GLY A 23 -9.82 2.49 16.89
N GLY A 24 -9.64 3.75 16.49
CA GLY A 24 -10.54 4.46 15.59
C GLY A 24 -11.74 5.14 16.27
N LYS A 25 -11.77 5.20 17.61
CA LYS A 25 -12.87 5.85 18.36
C LYS A 25 -12.77 7.37 18.28
N THR A 26 -11.56 7.92 18.38
CA THR A 26 -11.27 9.34 18.19
C THR A 26 -10.11 9.54 17.23
N TRP A 27 -10.08 10.72 16.59
CA TRP A 27 -9.11 11.04 15.54
C TRP A 27 -8.48 12.40 15.80
N LYS A 28 -7.14 12.44 15.75
CA LYS A 28 -6.35 13.67 15.76
C LYS A 28 -5.90 14.00 14.35
N THR A 29 -6.32 15.15 13.83
CA THR A 29 -5.81 15.71 12.57
C THR A 29 -4.41 16.26 12.77
N LEU A 30 -3.51 15.99 11.83
CA LEU A 30 -2.17 16.57 11.79
C LEU A 30 -2.25 17.94 11.15
N GLU A 31 -2.03 18.99 11.93
CA GLU A 31 -2.05 20.37 11.45
C GLU A 31 -0.94 20.61 10.42
N GLY A 32 -1.22 21.43 9.40
CA GLY A 32 -0.28 21.75 8.33
C GLY A 32 0.05 20.58 7.38
N LYS A 33 -0.45 19.37 7.64
CA LYS A 33 -0.26 18.21 6.77
C LYS A 33 -1.46 18.00 5.86
N ALA A 34 -1.30 18.42 4.62
CA ALA A 34 -2.26 18.09 3.58
C ALA A 34 -2.23 16.58 3.29
N GLY A 35 -3.41 15.99 3.20
CA GLY A 35 -3.61 14.75 2.46
C GLY A 35 -3.71 15.03 0.96
N GLY A 36 -4.23 14.05 0.22
CA GLY A 36 -4.48 14.19 -1.19
C GLY A 36 -5.41 13.11 -1.70
N MET A 37 -6.07 13.35 -2.84
CA MET A 37 -6.77 12.28 -3.54
C MET A 37 -5.76 11.21 -3.98
N GLY A 38 -6.12 9.93 -3.84
CA GLY A 38 -5.23 8.82 -4.20
C GLY A 38 -4.04 8.64 -3.25
N CYS A 39 -4.16 9.15 -2.03
CA CYS A 39 -3.13 9.05 -1.02
C CYS A 39 -2.81 7.58 -0.67
N ILE A 40 -1.53 7.27 -0.66
CA ILE A 40 -0.98 5.98 -0.24
C ILE A 40 -0.15 6.18 1.02
N MET A 41 -0.19 5.21 1.92
CA MET A 41 0.56 5.27 3.16
C MET A 41 0.91 3.88 3.66
N ALA A 42 2.00 3.81 4.41
CA ALA A 42 2.35 2.65 5.21
C ALA A 42 3.12 3.11 6.43
N PHE A 43 2.83 2.53 7.58
CA PHE A 43 3.54 2.79 8.83
C PHE A 43 4.17 1.49 9.32
N ALA A 44 5.41 1.55 9.79
CA ALA A 44 6.05 0.41 10.46
C ALA A 44 5.52 0.29 11.89
N ASP A 45 5.44 1.43 12.57
CA ASP A 45 5.02 1.61 13.95
C ASP A 45 4.33 2.98 14.12
N ALA A 46 4.02 3.37 15.36
CA ALA A 46 3.35 4.64 15.64
C ALA A 46 4.17 5.90 15.29
N LYS A 47 5.48 5.77 15.06
CA LYS A 47 6.41 6.87 14.81
C LYS A 47 6.92 6.94 13.37
N THR A 48 7.13 5.79 12.75
CA THR A 48 7.80 5.68 11.45
C THR A 48 6.82 5.30 10.36
N GLY A 49 6.72 6.13 9.32
CA GLY A 49 5.82 5.87 8.20
C GLY A 49 6.16 6.65 6.95
N TRP A 50 5.56 6.22 5.85
CA TRP A 50 5.63 6.82 4.53
C TRP A 50 4.25 7.28 4.09
N LEU A 51 4.25 8.38 3.34
CA LEU A 51 3.06 8.99 2.77
C LEU A 51 3.36 9.43 1.34
N GLY A 52 2.49 9.07 0.41
CA GLY A 52 2.57 9.49 -0.98
C GLY A 52 1.25 10.07 -1.47
N PHE A 53 1.32 11.13 -2.25
CA PHE A 53 0.17 11.71 -2.96
C PHE A 53 0.67 12.62 -4.09
N GLY A 54 0.07 12.48 -5.28
CA GLY A 54 0.55 13.20 -6.47
C GLY A 54 2.01 12.86 -6.79
N ASP A 55 2.86 13.88 -6.86
CA ASP A 55 4.31 13.80 -7.09
C ASP A 55 5.14 13.77 -5.79
N LYS A 56 4.49 13.86 -4.63
CA LYS A 56 5.16 13.89 -3.33
C LYS A 56 5.24 12.51 -2.71
N PHE A 57 6.42 12.18 -2.22
CA PHE A 57 6.67 11.02 -1.39
C PHE A 57 7.53 11.44 -0.20
N GLU A 58 7.05 11.18 1.01
CA GLU A 58 7.62 11.71 2.24
C GLU A 58 7.61 10.66 3.34
N MET A 59 8.53 10.81 4.29
CA MET A 59 8.63 9.96 5.46
C MET A 59 8.57 10.76 6.76
N THR A 60 8.11 10.10 7.82
CA THR A 60 8.19 10.58 9.20
C THR A 60 8.90 9.53 10.06
N ALA A 61 9.55 9.98 11.13
CA ALA A 61 10.16 9.13 12.16
C ALA A 61 9.76 9.56 13.59
N ASP A 62 8.82 10.51 13.71
CA ASP A 62 8.41 11.14 14.96
C ASP A 62 6.88 11.15 15.14
N GLY A 63 6.17 10.26 14.45
CA GLY A 63 4.72 10.13 14.54
C GLY A 63 3.99 11.24 13.79
N GLY A 64 4.56 11.68 12.68
CA GLY A 64 3.99 12.68 11.80
C GLY A 64 4.10 14.12 12.30
N GLN A 65 4.92 14.39 13.33
CA GLN A 65 5.22 15.76 13.77
C GLN A 65 6.05 16.49 12.72
N THR A 66 7.03 15.80 12.12
CA THR A 66 7.78 16.29 10.97
C THR A 66 7.77 15.27 9.83
N TRP A 67 7.85 15.80 8.62
CA TRP A 67 7.90 15.02 7.39
C TRP A 67 9.08 15.50 6.55
N LYS A 68 9.82 14.54 5.97
CA LYS A 68 10.96 14.80 5.10
C LYS A 68 10.71 14.15 3.75
N PRO A 69 11.15 14.75 2.64
CA PRO A 69 11.11 14.11 1.33
C PRO A 69 11.81 12.75 1.37
N LEU A 70 11.20 11.75 0.74
CA LEU A 70 11.78 10.44 0.50
C LEU A 70 11.84 10.23 -1.00
N ALA A 71 13.05 10.09 -1.56
CA ALA A 71 13.23 9.92 -2.98
C ALA A 71 12.61 8.60 -3.47
N LEU A 72 11.85 8.67 -4.56
CA LEU A 72 11.36 7.48 -5.24
C LEU A 72 12.51 6.72 -5.91
N PRO A 73 12.39 5.39 -6.08
CA PRO A 73 13.33 4.62 -6.88
C PRO A 73 13.44 5.16 -8.30
N GLN A 74 14.61 5.04 -8.92
CA GLN A 74 14.85 5.52 -10.28
C GLN A 74 13.88 4.86 -11.27
N GLY A 75 13.22 5.67 -12.09
CA GLY A 75 12.30 5.21 -13.14
C GLY A 75 10.86 4.98 -12.67
N VAL A 76 10.56 5.14 -11.38
CA VAL A 76 9.19 5.05 -10.85
C VAL A 76 8.43 6.33 -11.21
N ALA A 77 7.41 6.20 -12.08
CA ALA A 77 6.54 7.30 -12.46
C ALA A 77 5.30 7.39 -11.56
N LYS A 78 4.72 6.25 -11.19
CA LYS A 78 3.55 6.16 -10.32
C LYS A 78 3.72 5.03 -9.31
N VAL A 79 3.20 5.25 -8.11
CA VAL A 79 3.21 4.25 -7.05
C VAL A 79 1.83 3.63 -6.94
N ALA A 80 1.76 2.31 -7.06
CA ALA A 80 0.54 1.53 -6.91
C ALA A 80 0.26 1.20 -5.44
N ALA A 81 1.28 0.80 -4.68
CA ALA A 81 1.12 0.44 -3.27
C ALA A 81 2.44 0.57 -2.50
N VAL A 82 2.32 0.74 -1.19
CA VAL A 82 3.47 0.76 -0.26
C VAL A 82 3.19 -0.09 0.96
N SER A 83 4.24 -0.65 1.56
CA SER A 83 4.17 -1.36 2.84
C SER A 83 5.48 -1.19 3.60
N LEU A 84 5.39 -1.06 4.92
CA LEU A 84 6.52 -1.12 5.84
C LEU A 84 6.34 -2.33 6.76
N ARG A 85 7.40 -3.13 6.92
CA ARG A 85 7.44 -4.21 7.92
C ARG A 85 8.20 -3.78 9.16
N THR A 86 9.27 -3.01 8.97
CA THR A 86 10.06 -2.39 10.03
C THR A 86 10.43 -0.97 9.60
N PRO A 87 10.99 -0.12 10.48
CA PRO A 87 11.50 1.20 10.10
C PRO A 87 12.55 1.18 8.98
N ALA A 88 13.28 0.07 8.82
CA ALA A 88 14.30 -0.09 7.80
C ALA A 88 13.81 -0.87 6.56
N GLU A 89 12.87 -1.79 6.73
CA GLU A 89 12.44 -2.70 5.66
C GLU A 89 11.08 -2.30 5.11
N GLY A 90 11.08 -1.97 3.82
CA GLY A 90 9.93 -1.43 3.13
C GLY A 90 9.83 -1.86 1.68
N TYR A 91 8.64 -1.67 1.14
CA TYR A 91 8.22 -2.19 -0.15
C TYR A 91 7.40 -1.12 -0.86
N LEU A 92 7.71 -0.89 -2.13
CA LEU A 92 6.99 0.01 -3.02
C LEU A 92 6.71 -0.75 -4.32
N LEU A 93 5.44 -0.80 -4.72
CA LEU A 93 5.04 -1.34 -6.01
C LEU A 93 4.72 -0.18 -6.95
N ASP A 94 5.32 -0.17 -8.14
CA ASP A 94 5.00 0.81 -9.18
C ASP A 94 3.89 0.33 -10.13
N ASP A 95 3.44 1.22 -11.03
CA ASP A 95 2.40 0.93 -12.01
C ASP A 95 2.81 -0.07 -13.10
N ALA A 96 4.11 -0.29 -13.29
CA ALA A 96 4.69 -1.25 -14.23
C ALA A 96 4.77 -2.68 -13.65
N GLY A 97 4.36 -2.88 -12.39
CA GLY A 97 4.43 -4.20 -11.75
C GLY A 97 5.84 -4.58 -11.34
N VAL A 98 6.65 -3.61 -10.91
CA VAL A 98 7.96 -3.84 -10.30
C VAL A 98 7.88 -3.56 -8.81
N LEU A 99 8.26 -4.55 -8.00
CA LEU A 99 8.41 -4.40 -6.56
C LEU A 99 9.80 -3.84 -6.25
N HIS A 100 9.86 -2.66 -5.66
CA HIS A 100 11.07 -2.05 -5.14
C HIS A 100 11.19 -2.35 -3.64
N VAL A 101 12.28 -2.99 -3.25
CA VAL A 101 12.55 -3.41 -1.86
C VAL A 101 13.67 -2.57 -1.28
N THR A 102 13.49 -2.07 -0.07
CA THR A 102 14.54 -1.38 0.70
C THR A 102 14.77 -2.09 2.04
N THR A 103 16.00 -2.02 2.53
CA THR A 103 16.41 -2.50 3.87
C THR A 103 17.12 -1.40 4.67
N ASP A 104 17.06 -0.15 4.21
CA ASP A 104 17.72 1.01 4.83
C ASP A 104 16.79 2.22 5.01
N GLY A 105 15.48 1.97 5.03
CA GLY A 105 14.43 2.98 5.22
C GLY A 105 14.13 3.81 3.98
N GLY A 106 14.44 3.27 2.78
CA GLY A 106 14.17 3.91 1.49
C GLY A 106 15.30 4.80 0.99
N LYS A 107 16.52 4.66 1.54
CA LYS A 107 17.71 5.37 1.02
C LYS A 107 18.23 4.70 -0.24
N SER A 108 18.10 3.38 -0.33
CA SER A 108 18.39 2.60 -1.53
C SER A 108 17.32 1.53 -1.77
N TRP A 109 17.19 1.12 -3.03
CA TRP A 109 16.13 0.24 -3.50
C TRP A 109 16.68 -0.83 -4.43
N THR A 110 16.18 -2.05 -4.29
CA THR A 110 16.41 -3.17 -5.22
C THR A 110 15.11 -3.46 -5.96
N ALA A 111 15.13 -3.32 -7.29
CA ALA A 111 13.99 -3.65 -8.14
C ALA A 111 13.84 -5.17 -8.31
N ARG A 112 12.61 -5.67 -8.18
CA ARG A 112 12.22 -7.07 -8.34
C ARG A 112 10.93 -7.13 -9.18
N PRO A 113 11.01 -7.40 -10.49
CA PRO A 113 9.83 -7.52 -11.34
C PRO A 113 8.89 -8.63 -10.83
N LEU A 114 7.59 -8.42 -10.94
CA LEU A 114 6.60 -9.45 -10.57
C LEU A 114 6.55 -10.62 -11.57
N GLY A 115 7.22 -10.49 -12.73
CA GLY A 115 7.20 -11.51 -13.80
C GLY A 115 5.94 -11.45 -14.68
N LEU A 116 5.11 -10.42 -14.54
CA LEU A 116 3.92 -10.20 -15.34
C LEU A 116 4.29 -9.62 -16.72
N SER A 117 3.61 -10.07 -17.78
CA SER A 117 3.78 -9.52 -19.13
C SER A 117 2.95 -8.25 -19.29
N ALA A 118 3.63 -7.09 -19.31
CA ALA A 118 3.03 -5.76 -19.50
C ALA A 118 1.76 -5.53 -18.65
N PRO A 119 1.83 -5.67 -17.31
CA PRO A 119 0.66 -5.54 -16.47
C PRO A 119 0.09 -4.12 -16.54
N LYS A 120 -1.24 -4.03 -16.59
CA LYS A 120 -1.96 -2.76 -16.42
C LYS A 120 -2.77 -2.84 -15.14
N ILE A 121 -2.21 -2.26 -14.08
CA ILE A 121 -2.87 -2.18 -12.78
C ILE A 121 -4.04 -1.20 -12.89
N GLN A 122 -5.22 -1.62 -12.48
CA GLN A 122 -6.41 -0.77 -12.44
C GLN A 122 -6.29 0.30 -11.35
N GLY A 123 -7.08 1.36 -11.47
CA GLY A 123 -7.12 2.42 -10.48
C GLY A 123 -6.09 3.54 -10.65
N PHE A 124 -5.69 3.80 -11.90
CA PHE A 124 -4.93 5.00 -12.25
C PHE A 124 -5.70 5.99 -13.16
N ALA A 125 -6.99 5.72 -13.43
CA ALA A 125 -7.78 6.51 -14.37
C ALA A 125 -8.29 7.84 -13.76
N GLY A 126 -8.16 8.92 -14.52
CA GLY A 126 -8.67 10.26 -14.19
C GLY A 126 -10.05 10.50 -14.79
N GLY A 127 -11.10 9.96 -14.14
CA GLY A 127 -12.50 10.25 -14.46
C GLY A 127 -13.08 11.36 -13.57
N PRO A 128 -14.20 12.00 -13.98
CA PRO A 128 -14.81 13.11 -13.23
C PRO A 128 -15.45 12.69 -11.90
N PHE A 129 -15.67 11.39 -11.71
CA PHE A 129 -16.18 10.82 -10.46
C PHE A 129 -15.39 9.55 -10.14
N ILE A 130 -14.85 9.52 -8.91
CA ILE A 130 -14.06 8.49 -8.24
C ILE A 130 -12.74 8.08 -8.94
N ASN A 131 -11.68 8.81 -8.59
CA ASN A 131 -10.31 8.34 -8.60
C ASN A 131 -10.24 7.01 -7.84
N GLU A 132 -10.21 5.91 -8.55
CA GLU A 132 -9.89 4.63 -7.96
C GLU A 132 -8.49 4.75 -7.32
N ILE A 133 -8.38 4.36 -6.05
CA ILE A 133 -7.08 4.02 -5.46
C ILE A 133 -6.54 2.87 -6.32
N PRO A 134 -5.25 2.84 -6.67
CA PRO A 134 -4.69 1.72 -7.41
C PRO A 134 -5.17 0.42 -6.76
N GLN A 135 -5.69 -0.50 -7.56
CA GLN A 135 -6.21 -1.77 -7.07
C GLN A 135 -5.03 -2.69 -6.75
N ALA A 136 -4.23 -2.28 -5.79
CA ALA A 136 -2.94 -2.85 -5.45
C ALA A 136 -2.73 -2.81 -3.94
N ALA A 137 -2.25 -3.91 -3.39
CA ALA A 137 -1.73 -3.96 -2.02
C ALA A 137 -0.48 -4.82 -2.00
N VAL A 138 0.46 -4.46 -1.13
CA VAL A 138 1.64 -5.26 -0.84
C VAL A 138 1.66 -5.53 0.66
N ARG A 139 2.01 -6.75 1.07
CA ARG A 139 2.31 -7.04 2.47
C ARG A 139 3.34 -8.16 2.54
N PHE A 140 4.33 -7.97 3.40
CA PHE A 140 5.30 -8.98 3.78
C PHE A 140 5.15 -9.26 5.28
N THR A 141 5.02 -10.54 5.65
CA THR A 141 4.94 -10.98 7.05
C THR A 141 6.32 -11.18 7.65
N ASP A 142 7.31 -11.52 6.81
CA ASP A 142 8.73 -11.55 7.14
C ASP A 142 9.57 -11.16 5.90
N ALA A 143 10.89 -11.34 5.96
CA ALA A 143 11.77 -10.96 4.85
C ALA A 143 11.63 -11.86 3.59
N GLY A 144 11.14 -13.09 3.74
CA GLY A 144 10.94 -14.06 2.68
C GLY A 144 9.49 -14.17 2.20
N HIS A 145 8.52 -14.04 3.09
CA HIS A 145 7.11 -14.29 2.80
C HIS A 145 6.33 -13.00 2.59
N GLY A 146 5.69 -12.90 1.42
CA GLY A 146 4.87 -11.76 1.07
C GLY A 146 3.80 -12.06 0.03
N VAL A 147 2.87 -11.12 -0.09
CA VAL A 147 1.80 -11.13 -1.06
C VAL A 147 1.66 -9.76 -1.71
N VAL A 148 1.44 -9.78 -3.02
CA VAL A 148 1.00 -8.64 -3.81
C VAL A 148 -0.40 -8.97 -4.34
N VAL A 149 -1.37 -8.11 -4.08
CA VAL A 149 -2.75 -8.29 -4.55
C VAL A 149 -3.03 -7.23 -5.60
N LEU A 150 -3.54 -7.63 -6.77
CA LEU A 150 -3.73 -6.75 -7.93
C LEU A 150 -5.10 -6.94 -8.59
N GLY A 151 -5.72 -5.82 -8.96
CA GLY A 151 -6.71 -5.74 -10.01
C GLY A 151 -6.03 -5.39 -11.32
N LEU A 152 -6.07 -6.28 -12.31
CA LEU A 152 -5.42 -6.10 -13.61
C LEU A 152 -6.47 -5.93 -14.72
N GLU A 153 -6.21 -5.05 -15.69
CA GLU A 153 -7.04 -4.98 -16.90
C GLU A 153 -7.06 -6.33 -17.63
N GLY A 154 -8.21 -6.70 -18.20
CA GLY A 154 -8.38 -7.96 -18.93
C GLY A 154 -8.55 -9.21 -18.04
N LYS A 155 -8.50 -9.09 -16.71
CA LYS A 155 -8.90 -10.14 -15.78
C LYS A 155 -10.36 -9.96 -15.35
N SER A 156 -10.94 -10.99 -14.74
CA SER A 156 -12.33 -10.98 -14.23
C SER A 156 -12.46 -10.69 -12.73
N GLY A 157 -11.33 -10.62 -12.01
CA GLY A 157 -11.28 -10.40 -10.57
C GLY A 157 -9.86 -10.15 -10.08
N MET A 158 -9.72 -10.07 -8.75
CA MET A 158 -8.42 -9.83 -8.11
C MET A 158 -7.49 -11.04 -8.25
N MET A 159 -6.19 -10.77 -8.28
CA MET A 159 -5.11 -11.75 -8.32
C MET A 159 -4.22 -11.57 -7.09
N ALA A 160 -3.81 -12.67 -6.46
CA ALA A 160 -2.70 -12.67 -5.51
C ALA A 160 -1.44 -13.22 -6.18
N LEU A 161 -0.31 -12.58 -5.96
CA LEU A 161 1.03 -13.08 -6.23
C LEU A 161 1.68 -13.33 -4.88
N ARG A 162 2.05 -14.57 -4.59
CA ARG A 162 2.71 -14.95 -3.32
C ARG A 162 4.18 -15.27 -3.54
N THR A 163 5.01 -14.85 -2.61
CA THR A 163 6.45 -15.15 -2.60
C THR A 163 6.85 -15.79 -1.28
N ALA A 164 7.88 -16.65 -1.33
CA ALA A 164 8.55 -17.24 -0.17
C ALA A 164 10.06 -16.95 -0.17
N ASP A 165 10.55 -16.09 -1.07
CA ASP A 165 11.96 -15.76 -1.25
C ASP A 165 12.24 -14.24 -1.28
N GLY A 166 11.30 -13.46 -0.73
CA GLY A 166 11.39 -12.01 -0.62
C GLY A 166 10.91 -11.27 -1.87
N GLY A 167 10.22 -11.93 -2.78
CA GLY A 167 9.74 -11.37 -4.03
C GLY A 167 10.73 -11.54 -5.19
N LYS A 168 11.63 -12.52 -5.11
CA LYS A 168 12.47 -12.91 -6.25
C LYS A 168 11.67 -13.79 -7.22
N THR A 169 10.78 -14.63 -6.69
CA THR A 169 9.81 -15.41 -7.46
C THR A 169 8.40 -15.27 -6.90
N TRP A 170 7.41 -15.47 -7.77
CA TRP A 170 6.00 -15.26 -7.48
C TRP A 170 5.17 -16.43 -7.98
N LYS A 171 4.22 -16.87 -7.16
CA LYS A 171 3.15 -17.80 -7.53
C LYS A 171 1.84 -17.02 -7.66
N GLU A 172 1.25 -17.06 -8.85
CA GLU A 172 -0.06 -16.45 -9.12
C GLU A 172 -1.21 -17.32 -8.58
N GLU A 173 -2.22 -16.67 -8.03
CA GLU A 173 -3.41 -17.28 -7.45
C GLU A 173 -4.63 -16.36 -7.69
N PRO A 174 -5.61 -16.78 -8.53
CA PRO A 174 -6.86 -16.04 -8.69
C PRO A 174 -7.61 -15.97 -7.37
N LEU A 175 -8.17 -14.80 -7.04
CA LEU A 175 -8.93 -14.62 -5.81
C LEU A 175 -10.44 -14.65 -6.10
N PRO A 176 -11.25 -15.22 -5.18
CA PRO A 176 -12.71 -15.18 -5.26
C PRO A 176 -13.26 -13.80 -4.85
N ALA A 177 -12.63 -12.72 -5.32
CA ALA A 177 -13.00 -11.34 -5.06
C ALA A 177 -13.15 -10.57 -6.37
N ARG A 178 -14.18 -9.73 -6.43
CA ARG A 178 -14.35 -8.74 -7.51
C ARG A 178 -13.28 -7.67 -7.40
N PHE A 179 -13.11 -6.89 -8.46
CA PHE A 179 -12.27 -5.71 -8.44
C PHE A 179 -12.63 -4.73 -7.32
N GLY A 180 -11.64 -4.03 -6.79
CA GLY A 180 -11.78 -3.09 -5.69
C GLY A 180 -10.44 -2.78 -5.04
N ALA A 181 -10.44 -1.83 -4.11
CA ALA A 181 -9.26 -1.46 -3.33
C ALA A 181 -8.94 -2.57 -2.31
N PRO A 182 -7.80 -3.27 -2.44
CA PRO A 182 -7.42 -4.32 -1.52
C PRO A 182 -6.73 -3.76 -0.26
N TYR A 183 -6.91 -4.44 0.87
CA TYR A 183 -6.13 -4.27 2.09
C TYR A 183 -5.76 -5.64 2.65
N VAL A 184 -4.47 -5.87 2.88
CA VAL A 184 -3.96 -7.10 3.49
C VAL A 184 -3.55 -6.81 4.94
N SER A 185 -4.09 -7.59 5.88
CA SER A 185 -3.76 -7.49 7.30
C SER A 185 -2.27 -7.69 7.56
N ARG A 186 -1.75 -7.12 8.65
CA ARG A 186 -0.32 -7.20 9.00
C ARG A 186 0.21 -8.63 9.15
N ASP A 187 -0.62 -9.53 9.65
CA ASP A 187 -0.30 -10.95 9.81
C ASP A 187 -0.52 -11.76 8.52
N GLY A 188 -0.97 -11.13 7.43
CA GLY A 188 -1.22 -11.77 6.13
C GLY A 188 -2.45 -12.69 6.10
N LYS A 189 -3.20 -12.81 7.19
CA LYS A 189 -4.31 -13.77 7.31
C LYS A 189 -5.62 -13.30 6.71
N PHE A 190 -5.79 -11.98 6.53
CA PHE A 190 -7.01 -11.40 6.01
C PHE A 190 -6.73 -10.50 4.82
N LEU A 191 -7.60 -10.61 3.82
CA LEU A 191 -7.69 -9.68 2.71
C LEU A 191 -9.10 -9.09 2.69
N ALA A 192 -9.20 -7.77 2.79
CA ALA A 192 -10.41 -7.05 2.49
C ALA A 192 -10.31 -6.44 1.08
N VAL A 193 -11.37 -6.53 0.29
CA VAL A 193 -11.50 -5.83 -0.98
C VAL A 193 -12.73 -4.95 -0.92
N ASN A 194 -12.53 -3.63 -0.99
CA ASN A 194 -13.61 -2.65 -0.94
C ASN A 194 -13.89 -2.09 -2.33
N LYS A 195 -15.17 -2.02 -2.70
CA LYS A 195 -15.61 -1.30 -3.89
C LYS A 195 -16.75 -0.36 -3.55
N TRP A 196 -16.65 0.87 -4.04
CA TRP A 196 -17.66 1.90 -3.86
C TRP A 196 -19.03 1.38 -4.32
N ASN A 197 -20.07 1.59 -3.51
CA ASN A 197 -21.44 1.11 -3.71
C ASN A 197 -21.63 -0.42 -3.79
N GLU A 198 -20.58 -1.23 -3.69
CA GLU A 198 -20.67 -2.70 -3.70
C GLU A 198 -20.26 -3.35 -2.37
N GLY A 199 -19.71 -2.58 -1.44
CA GLY A 199 -19.40 -3.03 -0.08
C GLY A 199 -17.97 -3.57 0.08
N VAL A 200 -17.79 -4.45 1.06
CA VAL A 200 -16.50 -5.06 1.41
C VAL A 200 -16.62 -6.57 1.33
N GLN A 201 -15.72 -7.21 0.57
CA GLN A 201 -15.51 -8.65 0.63
C GLN A 201 -14.34 -8.94 1.57
N LEU A 202 -14.53 -9.85 2.53
CA LEU A 202 -13.48 -10.30 3.44
C LEU A 202 -13.12 -11.75 3.12
N LEU A 203 -11.84 -11.99 2.83
CA LEU A 203 -11.26 -13.31 2.64
C LEU A 203 -10.31 -13.61 3.81
N ARG A 204 -10.37 -14.84 4.30
CA ARG A 204 -9.47 -15.37 5.33
C ARG A 204 -8.62 -16.48 4.71
N TYR A 205 -7.33 -16.42 4.97
CA TYR A 205 -6.39 -17.48 4.63
C TYR A 205 -6.01 -18.25 5.91
N GLU A 206 -5.90 -19.56 5.78
CA GLU A 206 -5.47 -20.48 6.85
C GLU A 206 -3.94 -20.59 6.91
#